data_AF-A0A3C1FLI5-F1
#
_entry.id   AF-A0A3C1FLI5-F1
#
_cell.length_a   1.000
_cell.length_b   1.000
_cell.length_c   1.000
_cell.angle_alpha   90.00
_cell.angle_beta   90.00
_cell.angle_gamma   90.00
#
_symmetry.space_group_name_H-M   'P 1'
#
loop_
_entity.id
_entity.type
_entity.pdbx_description
1 polymer ?
#
loop_
_entity_poly.entity_id
_entity_poly.type
_entity_poly.pdbx_seq_one_letter_code
_entity_poly.pdbx_strand_id
1 'polypeptide(L)'
;GSEHRNGAPSHNAPLYATSSFTSLAPRLYEMAGVGPKDVDVLQSYENFTGGVVMSIIEHGFCSHEEANEFLTYENLLAKGGKLPLNTSGGNLAECYMHGLELITEAVRQIRGESPNQVENAKVAMVTSGPMVTPVSNSIFGSEEVL
;
A
#
# COMPACT_ATOMS: atom_id res chain seq x y z
N GLY A 1 5.91 -14.27 22.41
CA GLY A 1 4.96 -13.63 23.32
C GLY A 1 3.66 -14.41 23.31
N SER A 2 3.54 -15.40 24.18
CA SER A 2 2.37 -16.28 24.34
C SER A 2 1.81 -16.19 25.75
N GLU A 3 2.15 -15.11 26.45
CA GLU A 3 1.76 -14.89 27.83
C GLU A 3 0.29 -14.46 27.93
N HIS A 4 -0.26 -14.65 29.13
CA HIS A 4 -1.63 -14.30 29.45
C HIS A 4 -1.96 -12.86 28.99
N ARG A 5 -2.97 -12.76 28.10
CA ARG A 5 -3.52 -11.50 27.56
C ARG A 5 -2.56 -10.68 26.71
N ASN A 6 -1.52 -11.28 26.12
CA ASN A 6 -0.59 -10.55 25.24
C ASN A 6 -1.28 -9.83 24.05
N GLY A 7 -2.41 -10.34 23.56
CA GLY A 7 -3.21 -9.69 22.52
C GLY A 7 -4.30 -8.73 23.00
N ALA A 8 -4.54 -8.62 24.32
CA ALA A 8 -5.68 -7.86 24.85
C ALA A 8 -5.64 -6.36 24.50
N PRO A 9 -4.48 -5.68 24.50
CA PRO A 9 -4.42 -4.27 24.07
C PRO A 9 -4.91 -4.09 22.64
N SER A 10 -4.48 -4.94 21.70
CA SER A 10 -4.89 -4.87 20.30
C SER A 10 -6.39 -5.09 20.12
N HIS A 11 -6.98 -6.06 20.82
CA HIS A 11 -8.42 -6.36 20.73
C HIS A 11 -9.32 -5.32 21.41
N ASN A 12 -8.76 -4.49 22.30
CA ASN A 12 -9.47 -3.40 22.95
C ASN A 12 -9.31 -2.06 22.20
N ALA A 13 -8.63 -2.05 21.05
CA ALA A 13 -8.44 -0.82 20.27
C ALA A 13 -9.79 -0.33 19.70
N PRO A 14 -10.13 0.97 19.83
CA PRO A 14 -11.37 1.52 19.29
C PRO A 14 -11.54 1.34 17.78
N LEU A 15 -10.42 1.23 17.06
CA LEU A 15 -10.35 1.05 15.61
C LEU A 15 -9.87 -0.38 15.25
N TYR A 16 -10.29 -1.39 16.01
CA TYR A 16 -9.85 -2.78 15.83
C TYR A 16 -10.03 -3.30 14.39
N ALA A 17 -11.12 -2.92 13.72
CA ALA A 17 -11.43 -3.35 12.35
C ALA A 17 -10.80 -2.44 11.27
N THR A 18 -9.57 -1.99 11.49
CA THR A 18 -8.85 -1.09 10.56
C THR A 18 -7.41 -1.58 10.34
N SER A 19 -6.80 -1.15 9.25
CA SER A 19 -5.37 -1.29 8.94
C SER A 19 -4.47 -0.34 9.72
N SER A 20 -5.03 0.54 10.56
CA SER A 20 -4.30 1.50 11.41
C SER A 20 -3.58 2.63 10.65
N PHE A 21 -4.04 2.99 9.45
CA PHE A 21 -3.50 4.08 8.63
C PHE A 21 -4.34 5.36 8.62
N THR A 22 -5.56 5.35 9.18
CA THR A 22 -6.48 6.51 9.21
C THR A 22 -5.86 7.85 9.62
N SER A 23 -4.89 7.86 10.54
CA SER A 23 -4.18 9.09 10.93
C SER A 23 -2.91 9.35 10.11
N LEU A 24 -2.30 8.32 9.54
CA LEU A 24 -1.04 8.41 8.82
C LEU A 24 -1.25 8.85 7.38
N ALA A 25 -2.21 8.24 6.68
CA ALA A 25 -2.46 8.49 5.26
C ALA A 25 -2.72 9.97 4.94
N PRO A 26 -3.60 10.71 5.65
CA PRO A 26 -3.82 12.12 5.35
C PRO A 26 -2.56 12.98 5.53
N ARG A 27 -1.77 12.70 6.57
CA ARG A 27 -0.51 13.41 6.84
C ARG A 27 0.55 13.11 5.79
N LEU A 28 0.64 11.87 5.33
CA LEU A 28 1.56 11.48 4.26
C LEU A 28 1.25 12.25 2.97
N TYR A 29 -0.01 12.28 2.57
CA TYR A 29 -0.47 13.01 1.40
C TYR A 29 -0.23 14.51 1.52
N GLU A 30 -0.56 15.11 2.67
CA GLU A 30 -0.29 16.53 2.95
C GLU A 30 1.21 16.85 2.85
N MET A 31 2.08 16.02 3.44
CA MET A 31 3.53 16.20 3.39
C MET A 31 4.10 16.09 1.97
N ALA A 32 3.53 15.19 1.16
CA ALA A 32 3.98 14.95 -0.21
C ALA A 32 3.35 15.91 -1.24
N GLY A 33 2.29 16.64 -0.87
CA GLY A 33 1.56 17.52 -1.80
C GLY A 33 0.77 16.77 -2.88
N VAL A 34 0.46 15.49 -2.66
CA VAL A 34 -0.27 14.62 -3.60
C VAL A 34 -1.45 13.95 -2.90
N GLY A 35 -2.41 13.42 -3.66
CA GLY A 35 -3.53 12.62 -3.18
C GLY A 35 -3.55 11.19 -3.76
N PRO A 36 -4.54 10.37 -3.37
CA PRO A 36 -4.64 8.98 -3.84
C PRO A 36 -4.80 8.85 -5.36
N LYS A 37 -5.36 9.87 -6.02
CA LYS A 37 -5.53 9.91 -7.48
C LYS A 37 -4.24 10.18 -8.25
N ASP A 38 -3.22 10.69 -7.57
CA ASP A 38 -1.93 11.00 -8.17
C ASP A 38 -0.97 9.81 -8.10
N VAL A 39 -1.31 8.74 -7.37
CA VAL A 39 -0.49 7.53 -7.23
C VAL A 39 -0.68 6.62 -8.44
N ASP A 40 0.40 6.42 -9.21
CA ASP A 40 0.40 5.60 -10.42
C ASP A 40 0.56 4.10 -10.11
N VAL A 41 1.25 3.77 -9.01
CA VAL A 41 1.53 2.39 -8.62
C VAL A 41 1.61 2.25 -7.10
N LEU A 42 0.98 1.19 -6.58
CA LEU A 42 0.94 0.87 -5.16
C LEU A 42 1.73 -0.41 -4.88
N GLN A 43 2.63 -0.35 -3.90
CA GLN A 43 3.26 -1.51 -3.29
C GLN A 43 2.72 -1.63 -1.86
N SER A 44 1.83 -2.59 -1.62
CA SER A 44 1.19 -2.79 -0.34
C SER A 44 1.76 -4.00 0.39
N TYR A 45 2.13 -3.81 1.65
CA TYR A 45 2.52 -4.91 2.52
C TYR A 45 1.40 -5.93 2.63
N GLU A 46 1.73 -7.17 2.28
CA GLU A 46 0.79 -8.26 2.05
C GLU A 46 1.25 -9.51 2.79
N ASN A 47 1.33 -9.43 4.13
CA ASN A 47 1.40 -10.66 4.94
C ASN A 47 0.10 -11.47 4.86
N PHE A 48 -1.03 -10.77 4.68
CA PHE A 48 -2.35 -11.34 4.42
C PHE A 48 -3.15 -10.37 3.54
N THR A 49 -4.02 -10.91 2.67
CA THR A 49 -4.77 -10.12 1.67
C THR A 49 -5.82 -9.19 2.28
N GLY A 50 -6.47 -9.57 3.39
CA GLY A 50 -7.48 -8.72 4.03
C GLY A 50 -6.93 -7.38 4.53
N GLY A 51 -5.68 -7.36 4.99
CA GLY A 51 -4.99 -6.13 5.39
C GLY A 51 -4.76 -5.16 4.23
N VAL A 52 -4.50 -5.69 3.03
CA VAL A 52 -4.34 -4.91 1.80
C VAL A 52 -5.65 -4.21 1.44
N VAL A 53 -6.79 -4.92 1.51
CA VAL A 53 -8.11 -4.32 1.26
C VAL A 53 -8.38 -3.14 2.19
N MET A 54 -8.17 -3.33 3.49
CA MET A 54 -8.34 -2.26 4.48
C MET A 54 -7.38 -1.08 4.24
N SER A 55 -6.12 -1.37 3.88
CA SER A 55 -5.14 -0.34 3.54
C SER A 55 -5.58 0.48 2.34
N ILE A 56 -6.03 -0.17 1.26
CA ILE A 56 -6.49 0.52 0.03
C ILE A 56 -7.68 1.45 0.33
N ILE A 57 -8.63 1.00 1.15
CA ILE A 57 -9.78 1.80 1.57
C ILE A 57 -9.34 3.00 2.42
N GLU A 58 -8.49 2.78 3.44
CA GLU A 58 -8.05 3.85 4.34
C GLU A 58 -7.16 4.90 3.67
N HIS A 59 -6.46 4.53 2.60
CA HIS A 59 -5.71 5.47 1.78
C HIS A 59 -6.59 6.18 0.74
N GLY A 60 -7.87 5.83 0.62
CA GLY A 60 -8.83 6.55 -0.23
C GLY A 60 -8.74 6.21 -1.71
N PHE A 61 -8.17 5.07 -2.07
CA PHE A 61 -8.16 4.57 -3.46
C PHE A 61 -9.55 4.13 -3.91
N CYS A 62 -10.34 3.57 -3.00
CA CYS A 62 -11.75 3.25 -3.20
C CYS A 62 -12.52 3.35 -1.87
N SER A 63 -13.86 3.39 -1.96
CA SER A 63 -14.72 3.25 -0.79
C SER A 63 -14.85 1.77 -0.38
N HIS A 64 -15.32 1.51 0.85
CA HIS A 64 -15.56 0.13 1.28
C HIS A 64 -16.74 -0.51 0.53
N GLU A 65 -17.71 0.30 0.08
CA GLU A 65 -18.83 -0.15 -0.73
C GLU A 65 -18.41 -0.61 -2.12
N GLU A 66 -17.40 0.03 -2.71
CA GLU A 66 -16.92 -0.24 -4.07
C GLU A 66 -15.73 -1.21 -4.09
N ALA A 67 -15.27 -1.70 -2.93
CA ALA A 67 -14.02 -2.44 -2.83
C ALA A 67 -14.00 -3.71 -3.70
N ASN A 68 -15.14 -4.43 -3.80
CA ASN A 68 -15.23 -5.65 -4.59
C ASN A 68 -15.16 -5.36 -6.10
N GLU A 69 -15.79 -4.28 -6.56
CA GLU A 69 -15.78 -3.85 -7.96
C GLU A 69 -14.45 -3.18 -8.35
N PHE A 70 -13.77 -2.57 -7.38
CA PHE A 70 -12.48 -1.93 -7.58
C PHE A 70 -11.34 -2.93 -7.59
N LEU A 71 -11.33 -3.90 -6.68
CA LEU A 71 -10.25 -4.90 -6.51
C LEU A 71 -10.42 -6.12 -7.42
N THR A 72 -10.57 -5.87 -8.73
CA THR A 72 -10.58 -6.92 -9.75
C THR A 72 -9.20 -7.11 -10.33
N TYR A 73 -8.92 -8.30 -10.88
CA TYR A 73 -7.65 -8.61 -11.54
C TYR A 73 -7.28 -7.54 -12.58
N GLU A 74 -8.23 -7.16 -13.43
CA GLU A 74 -8.05 -6.19 -14.52
C GLU A 74 -7.63 -4.81 -14.00
N ASN A 75 -8.18 -4.37 -12.87
CA ASN A 75 -7.84 -3.07 -12.29
C ASN A 75 -6.45 -3.07 -11.63
N LEU A 76 -5.93 -4.23 -11.23
CA LEU A 76 -4.67 -4.35 -10.48
C LEU A 76 -3.45 -4.64 -11.35
N LEU A 77 -3.64 -4.84 -12.65
CA LEU A 77 -2.57 -5.09 -13.61
C LEU A 77 -1.65 -3.88 -13.77
N ALA A 78 -0.33 -4.13 -13.86
CA ALA A 78 0.65 -3.10 -14.21
C ALA A 78 0.35 -2.43 -15.56
N LYS A 79 -0.14 -3.22 -16.52
CA LYS A 79 -0.52 -2.73 -17.84
C LYS A 79 -2.02 -2.45 -17.91
N GLY A 80 -2.37 -1.18 -17.97
CA GLY A 80 -3.75 -0.73 -18.21
C GLY A 80 -4.70 -0.90 -17.02
N GLY A 81 -4.20 -1.35 -15.86
CA GLY A 81 -4.97 -1.35 -14.62
C GLY A 81 -5.19 0.06 -14.07
N LYS A 82 -6.20 0.21 -13.22
CA LYS A 82 -6.54 1.47 -12.56
C LYS A 82 -5.67 1.75 -11.33
N LEU A 83 -5.23 0.70 -10.64
CA LEU A 83 -4.32 0.76 -9.50
C LEU A 83 -3.37 -0.43 -9.58
N PRO A 84 -2.33 -0.36 -10.43
CA PRO A 84 -1.24 -1.33 -10.42
C PRO A 84 -0.76 -1.64 -9.00
N LEU A 85 -0.81 -2.92 -8.62
CA LEU A 85 -0.56 -3.36 -7.24
C LEU A 85 0.51 -4.44 -7.19
N ASN A 86 1.50 -4.28 -6.31
CA ASN A 86 2.50 -5.31 -5.98
C ASN A 86 3.19 -5.87 -7.23
N THR A 87 3.71 -4.97 -8.08
CA THR A 87 4.17 -5.28 -9.45
C THR A 87 5.36 -6.25 -9.53
N SER A 88 6.16 -6.38 -8.48
CA SER A 88 7.20 -7.41 -8.38
C SER A 88 6.68 -8.79 -7.93
N GLY A 89 5.44 -8.87 -7.46
CA GLY A 89 4.83 -10.03 -6.80
C GLY A 89 4.56 -9.83 -5.31
N GLY A 90 5.03 -8.73 -4.73
CA GLY A 90 4.79 -8.38 -3.32
C GLY A 90 5.26 -9.47 -2.33
N ASN A 91 4.69 -9.45 -1.13
CA ASN A 91 5.12 -10.37 -0.08
C ASN A 91 4.80 -11.84 -0.34
N LEU A 92 3.75 -12.14 -1.11
CA LEU A 92 3.33 -13.51 -1.38
C LEU A 92 4.15 -14.19 -2.48
N ALA A 93 4.60 -13.46 -3.50
CA ALA A 93 5.27 -14.06 -4.66
C ALA A 93 6.72 -13.62 -4.88
N GLU A 94 7.12 -12.40 -4.49
CA GLU A 94 8.52 -11.96 -4.58
C GLU A 94 9.32 -12.45 -3.36
N CYS A 95 9.02 -11.88 -2.19
CA CYS A 95 9.71 -12.20 -0.96
C CYS A 95 8.99 -11.61 0.26
N TYR A 96 9.06 -12.31 1.40
CA TYR A 96 8.59 -11.76 2.66
C TYR A 96 9.75 -11.21 3.51
N MET A 97 10.35 -10.09 3.07
CA MET A 97 11.43 -9.38 3.76
C MET A 97 10.94 -8.13 4.48
N HIS A 98 9.77 -8.27 5.11
CA HIS A 98 9.12 -7.24 5.90
C HIS A 98 9.04 -5.87 5.17
N GLY A 99 8.71 -5.88 3.88
CA GLY A 99 8.40 -4.68 3.10
C GLY A 99 9.61 -3.99 2.47
N LEU A 100 10.83 -4.49 2.68
CA LEU A 100 12.04 -3.90 2.07
C LEU A 100 12.04 -4.08 0.55
N GLU A 101 11.49 -5.19 0.07
CA GLU A 101 11.31 -5.45 -1.36
C GLU A 101 10.35 -4.44 -2.00
N LEU A 102 9.28 -4.04 -1.32
CA LEU A 102 8.31 -3.06 -1.82
C LEU A 102 8.93 -1.69 -2.07
N ILE A 103 9.85 -1.25 -1.20
CA ILE A 103 10.61 -0.02 -1.38
C ILE A 103 11.50 -0.12 -2.62
N THR A 104 12.16 -1.26 -2.80
CA THR A 104 13.01 -1.50 -3.97
C THR A 104 12.18 -1.46 -5.25
N GLU A 105 11.02 -2.09 -5.25
CA GLU A 105 10.12 -2.11 -6.41
C GLU A 105 9.52 -0.73 -6.70
N ALA A 106 9.13 0.05 -5.70
CA ALA A 106 8.67 1.42 -5.90
C ALA A 106 9.75 2.30 -6.56
N VAL A 107 11.01 2.17 -6.11
CA VAL A 107 12.15 2.88 -6.74
C VAL A 107 12.37 2.40 -8.17
N ARG A 108 12.28 1.10 -8.46
CA ARG A 108 12.38 0.56 -9.82
C ARG A 108 11.28 1.10 -10.73
N GLN A 109 10.04 1.20 -10.25
CA GLN A 109 8.92 1.76 -11.02
C GLN A 109 9.19 3.21 -11.42
N ILE A 110 9.62 4.06 -10.48
CA ILE A 110 9.96 5.46 -10.77
C ILE A 110 11.14 5.58 -11.75
N ARG A 111 12.08 4.64 -11.72
CA ARG A 111 13.25 4.62 -12.63
C ARG A 111 12.98 3.99 -13.99
N GLY A 112 11.82 3.36 -14.21
CA GLY A 112 11.55 2.64 -15.44
C GLY A 112 12.27 1.27 -15.53
N GLU A 113 12.63 0.68 -14.40
CA GLU A 113 13.46 -0.53 -14.30
C GLU A 113 12.69 -1.75 -13.75
N SER A 114 11.37 -1.65 -13.57
CA SER A 114 10.58 -2.75 -13.04
C SER A 114 10.40 -3.89 -14.07
N PRO A 115 10.43 -5.16 -13.65
CA PRO A 115 10.07 -6.28 -14.53
C PRO A 115 8.61 -6.21 -15.02
N ASN A 116 7.73 -5.56 -14.26
CA ASN A 116 6.33 -5.30 -14.62
C ASN A 116 6.08 -3.79 -14.55
N GLN A 117 6.75 -3.06 -15.44
CA GLN A 117 6.72 -1.61 -15.49
C GLN A 117 5.31 -1.05 -15.75
N VAL A 118 4.90 -0.09 -14.90
CA VAL A 118 3.74 0.76 -15.13
C VAL A 118 4.14 1.89 -16.08
N GLU A 119 3.33 2.11 -17.10
CA GLU A 119 3.59 3.12 -18.13
C GLU A 119 3.58 4.52 -17.51
N ASN A 120 4.66 5.29 -17.73
CA ASN A 120 4.80 6.66 -17.22
C ASN A 120 4.59 6.82 -15.71
N ALA A 121 4.99 5.84 -14.89
CA ALA A 121 4.90 5.95 -13.44
C ALA A 121 5.75 7.11 -12.89
N LYS A 122 5.10 8.08 -12.24
CA LYS A 122 5.72 9.27 -11.63
C LYS A 122 5.58 9.29 -10.12
N VAL A 123 4.55 8.64 -9.58
CA VAL A 123 4.30 8.55 -8.14
C VAL A 123 4.08 7.10 -7.75
N ALA A 124 4.99 6.56 -6.94
CA ALA A 124 4.91 5.22 -6.39
C ALA A 124 4.70 5.30 -4.88
N MET A 125 3.70 4.59 -4.38
CA MET A 125 3.38 4.55 -2.95
C MET A 125 3.73 3.19 -2.36
N VAL A 126 4.32 3.21 -1.16
CA VAL A 126 4.55 2.00 -0.35
C VAL A 126 3.74 2.10 0.93
N THR A 127 2.89 1.10 1.19
CA THR A 127 2.21 0.94 2.48
C THR A 127 2.85 -0.20 3.26
N SER A 128 3.23 0.06 4.52
CA SER A 128 3.85 -0.94 5.40
C SER A 128 2.81 -1.88 6.02
N GLY A 129 3.25 -2.73 6.95
CA GLY A 129 2.41 -3.73 7.59
C GLY A 129 1.13 -3.13 8.19
N PRO A 130 -0.06 -3.54 7.71
CA PRO A 130 -1.33 -3.11 8.29
C PRO A 130 -1.55 -3.77 9.66
N MET A 131 -2.45 -3.20 10.46
CA MET A 131 -2.96 -3.78 11.73
C MET A 131 -1.90 -3.95 12.85
N VAL A 132 -0.74 -3.31 12.70
CA VAL A 132 0.29 -3.22 13.75
C VAL A 132 0.51 -1.76 14.13
N THR A 133 1.16 -1.51 15.25
CA THR A 133 1.65 -0.17 15.61
C THR A 133 3.05 -0.29 16.22
N PRO A 134 4.00 0.60 15.88
CA PRO A 134 3.88 1.74 14.95
C PRO A 134 3.78 1.33 13.46
N VAL A 135 3.34 2.28 12.62
CA VAL A 135 3.24 2.15 11.15
C VAL A 135 3.98 3.27 10.43
N SER A 136 4.41 3.03 9.19
CA SER A 136 5.14 4.00 8.35
C SER A 136 4.88 3.78 6.87
N ASN A 137 4.49 4.79 6.11
CA ASN A 137 4.35 4.68 4.65
C ASN A 137 5.27 5.69 3.96
N SER A 138 5.56 5.46 2.68
CA SER A 138 6.40 6.34 1.88
C SER A 138 5.83 6.55 0.49
N ILE A 139 6.13 7.72 -0.08
CA ILE A 139 5.82 8.08 -1.46
C ILE A 139 7.14 8.42 -2.13
N PHE A 140 7.33 7.91 -3.34
CA PHE A 140 8.48 8.17 -4.21
C PHE A 140 7.96 8.89 -5.45
N GLY A 141 8.55 10.04 -5.75
CA GLY A 141 8.23 10.85 -6.93
C GLY A 141 9.37 10.84 -7.95
N SER A 142 9.04 10.96 -9.24
CA SER A 142 10.02 11.37 -10.25
C SER A 142 10.35 12.86 -10.11
N GLU A 143 11.42 13.31 -10.75
CA GLU A 143 11.80 14.74 -10.75
C GLU A 143 10.71 15.66 -11.32
N GLU A 144 9.75 15.13 -12.09
CA GLU A 144 8.65 15.93 -12.66
C GLU A 144 7.56 16.26 -11.65
N VAL A 145 7.51 15.56 -10.51
CA VAL A 145 6.46 15.69 -9.48
C VAL A 145 6.99 16.32 -8.18
N LEU A 146 8.32 16.43 -8.04
CA LEU A 146 9.01 17.07 -6.90
C LEU A 146 9.15 18.59 -7.11
#